data_AF-A0A3D1U209-F1
#
_entry.id   AF-A0A3D1U209-F1
#
_cell.length_a   1.000
_cell.length_b   1.000
_cell.length_c   1.000
_cell.angle_alpha   90.00
_cell.angle_beta   90.00
_cell.angle_gamma   90.00
#
_symmetry.space_group_name_H-M   'P 1'
#
loop_
_entity.id
_entity.type
_entity.pdbx_description
1 polymer ?
#
loop_
_entity_poly.entity_id
_entity_poly.type
_entity_poly.pdbx_seq_one_letter_code
_entity_poly.pdbx_strand_id
1 'polypeptide(L)'
;MDGELRTQLMKAIDRNLERSLSELSELVGQPSISSQGVGMDAAAELVADLLRRHDLSSRLIETPSYPVVYGEWKGGGPGSLVLYNHYDVQPADPLDLWNSPPFEVTRVDGKLVGRGIADDKGHIISRLAALDAVREVLGDLPCTVKLMIEGGEEISSPHIPEFVQEHRDLLAADACIWETGGVDFSGRPVITLGMRGICYLQYDVRTMSRDAHSG
;
A
#
# COMPACT_ATOMS: atom_id res chain seq x y z
N MET A 1 7.52 -16.80 20.54
CA MET A 1 6.50 -17.40 19.66
C MET A 1 6.84 -18.87 19.53
N ASP A 2 5.88 -19.75 19.80
CA ASP A 2 6.09 -21.20 19.67
C ASP A 2 6.55 -21.52 18.23
N GLY A 3 7.59 -22.33 18.09
CA GLY A 3 8.13 -22.72 16.79
C GLY A 3 7.10 -23.44 15.93
N GLU A 4 6.14 -24.12 16.57
CA GLU A 4 5.02 -24.77 15.92
C GLU A 4 4.06 -23.76 15.28
N LEU A 5 3.59 -22.75 16.03
CA LEU A 5 2.69 -21.73 15.53
C LEU A 5 3.29 -20.97 14.33
N ARG A 6 4.58 -20.58 14.43
CA ARG A 6 5.28 -19.95 13.30
C ARG A 6 5.23 -20.81 12.06
N THR A 7 5.47 -22.12 12.21
CA THR A 7 5.48 -23.06 11.10
C THR A 7 4.09 -23.22 10.48
N GLN A 8 3.04 -23.23 11.29
CA GLN A 8 1.66 -23.29 10.81
C GLN A 8 1.29 -22.04 9.99
N LEU A 9 1.65 -20.85 10.48
CA LEU A 9 1.42 -19.58 9.77
C LEU A 9 2.15 -19.54 8.43
N MET A 10 3.43 -19.91 8.40
CA MET A 10 4.19 -19.93 7.13
C MET A 10 3.59 -20.91 6.13
N LYS A 11 3.13 -22.10 6.57
CA LYS A 11 2.44 -23.04 5.69
C LYS A 11 1.12 -22.51 5.15
N ALA A 12 0.37 -21.75 5.94
CA ALA A 12 -0.87 -21.10 5.48
C ALA A 12 -0.58 -20.03 4.42
N ILE A 13 0.49 -19.25 4.59
CA ILE A 13 0.96 -18.30 3.57
C ILE A 13 1.36 -19.05 2.29
N ASP A 14 2.19 -20.09 2.40
CA ASP A 14 2.67 -20.86 1.23
C ASP A 14 1.50 -21.48 0.45
N ARG A 15 0.46 -21.99 1.14
CA ARG A 15 -0.76 -22.53 0.50
C ARG A 15 -1.50 -21.50 -0.35
N ASN A 16 -1.50 -20.24 0.08
CA ASN A 16 -2.24 -19.14 -0.55
C ASN A 16 -1.35 -18.22 -1.40
N LEU A 17 -0.09 -18.60 -1.63
CA LEU A 17 0.89 -17.77 -2.32
C LEU A 17 0.45 -17.43 -3.75
N GLU A 18 -0.01 -18.41 -4.53
CA GLU A 18 -0.42 -18.16 -5.92
C GLU A 18 -1.62 -17.22 -6.03
N ARG A 19 -2.58 -17.30 -5.10
CA ARG A 19 -3.69 -16.34 -5.02
C ARG A 19 -3.15 -14.93 -4.74
N SER A 20 -2.27 -14.81 -3.75
CA SER A 20 -1.67 -13.52 -3.37
C SER A 20 -0.87 -12.92 -4.54
N LEU A 21 -0.12 -13.74 -5.29
CA LEU A 21 0.62 -13.30 -6.47
C LEU A 21 -0.30 -12.87 -7.62
N SER A 22 -1.44 -13.54 -7.78
CA SER A 22 -2.48 -13.14 -8.74
C SER A 22 -3.11 -11.81 -8.37
N GLU A 23 -3.48 -11.61 -7.10
CA GLU A 23 -4.05 -10.36 -6.58
C GLU A 23 -3.06 -9.20 -6.68
N LEU A 24 -1.77 -9.45 -6.39
CA LEU A 24 -0.70 -8.48 -6.62
C LEU A 24 -0.59 -8.10 -8.10
N SER A 25 -0.65 -9.09 -9.00
CA SER A 25 -0.58 -8.84 -10.44
C SER A 25 -1.77 -8.03 -10.94
N GLU A 26 -2.97 -8.30 -10.43
CA GLU A 26 -4.18 -7.53 -10.69
C GLU A 26 -4.04 -6.08 -10.21
N LEU A 27 -3.60 -5.88 -8.96
CA LEU A 27 -3.46 -4.56 -8.35
C LEU A 27 -2.35 -3.72 -9.02
N VAL A 28 -1.22 -4.34 -9.38
CA VAL A 28 -0.15 -3.68 -10.16
C VAL A 28 -0.63 -3.38 -11.58
N GLY A 29 -1.45 -4.25 -12.15
CA GLY A 29 -2.04 -4.10 -13.48
C GLY A 29 -2.96 -2.90 -13.62
N GLN A 30 -3.52 -2.39 -12.53
CA GLN A 30 -4.32 -1.17 -12.47
C GLN A 30 -3.44 0.06 -12.20
N PRO A 31 -3.15 0.93 -13.19
CA PRO A 31 -2.38 2.15 -12.95
C PRO A 31 -3.09 3.07 -11.93
N SER A 32 -2.30 3.78 -11.12
CA SER A 32 -2.78 4.64 -10.02
C SER A 32 -1.82 5.83 -9.83
N ILE A 33 -1.62 6.62 -10.88
CA ILE A 33 -0.58 7.66 -10.89
C ILE A 33 -1.15 8.97 -10.34
N SER A 34 -0.95 9.22 -9.05
CA SER A 34 -1.57 10.34 -8.31
C SER A 34 -1.15 11.72 -8.84
N SER A 35 0.10 11.88 -9.28
CA SER A 35 0.59 13.14 -9.88
C SER A 35 -0.04 13.46 -11.24
N GLN A 36 -0.67 12.48 -11.90
CA GLN A 36 -1.30 12.60 -13.21
C GLN A 36 -2.82 12.37 -13.17
N GLY A 37 -3.38 11.96 -12.02
CA GLY A 37 -4.79 11.58 -11.89
C GLY A 37 -5.19 10.32 -12.66
N VAL A 38 -4.22 9.46 -13.02
CA VAL A 38 -4.48 8.30 -13.88
C VAL A 38 -4.92 7.10 -13.06
N GLY A 39 -6.14 6.61 -13.32
CA GLY A 39 -6.63 5.32 -12.80
C GLY A 39 -6.93 5.28 -11.30
N MET A 40 -7.05 6.45 -10.67
CA MET A 40 -7.17 6.60 -9.22
C MET A 40 -8.46 6.01 -8.65
N ASP A 41 -9.61 6.31 -9.24
CA ASP A 41 -10.91 5.79 -8.79
C ASP A 41 -10.98 4.27 -8.94
N ALA A 42 -10.56 3.76 -10.11
CA ALA A 42 -10.51 2.33 -10.38
C ALA A 42 -9.55 1.58 -9.44
N ALA A 43 -8.43 2.19 -9.06
CA ALA A 43 -7.51 1.62 -8.08
C ALA A 43 -8.13 1.59 -6.66
N ALA A 44 -8.79 2.67 -6.24
CA ALA A 44 -9.47 2.73 -4.95
C ALA A 44 -10.58 1.67 -4.85
N GLU A 45 -11.40 1.55 -5.90
CA GLU A 45 -12.45 0.53 -6.01
C GLU A 45 -11.86 -0.89 -5.96
N LEU A 46 -10.79 -1.15 -6.72
CA LEU A 46 -10.11 -2.45 -6.75
C LEU A 46 -9.54 -2.82 -5.37
N VAL A 47 -8.91 -1.89 -4.67
CA VAL A 47 -8.44 -2.12 -3.30
C VAL A 47 -9.62 -2.40 -2.38
N ALA A 48 -10.71 -1.63 -2.48
CA ALA A 48 -11.90 -1.88 -1.69
C ALA A 48 -12.50 -3.27 -1.93
N ASP A 49 -12.50 -3.73 -3.18
CA ASP A 49 -12.91 -5.09 -3.58
C ASP A 49 -11.96 -6.17 -3.07
N LEU A 50 -10.64 -5.96 -3.12
CA LEU A 50 -9.67 -6.85 -2.50
C LEU A 50 -9.96 -7.02 -1.01
N LEU A 51 -10.15 -5.94 -0.26
CA LEU A 51 -10.49 -6.03 1.16
C LEU A 51 -11.75 -6.88 1.40
N ARG A 52 -12.79 -6.70 0.57
CA ARG A 52 -14.02 -7.53 0.65
C ARG A 52 -13.76 -9.01 0.33
N ARG A 53 -12.92 -9.31 -0.66
CA ARG A 53 -12.52 -10.69 -1.02
C ARG A 53 -11.81 -11.42 0.12
N HIS A 54 -11.17 -10.68 1.01
CA HIS A 54 -10.54 -11.20 2.23
C HIS A 54 -11.46 -11.16 3.47
N ASP A 55 -12.78 -10.97 3.30
CA ASP A 55 -13.80 -10.88 4.37
C ASP A 55 -13.68 -9.65 5.30
N LEU A 56 -12.93 -8.61 4.92
CA LEU A 56 -12.93 -7.36 5.67
C LEU A 56 -14.17 -6.53 5.29
N SER A 57 -14.73 -5.83 6.29
CA SER A 57 -15.60 -4.71 5.99
C SER A 57 -14.78 -3.62 5.29
N SER A 58 -15.35 -2.99 4.25
CA SER A 58 -14.61 -2.08 3.39
C SER A 58 -15.49 -0.95 2.91
N ARG A 59 -14.98 0.28 2.93
CA ARG A 59 -15.65 1.47 2.42
C ARG A 59 -14.65 2.49 1.87
N LEU A 60 -15.06 3.18 0.82
CA LEU A 60 -14.38 4.38 0.33
C LEU A 60 -14.85 5.57 1.17
N ILE A 61 -13.90 6.40 1.60
CA ILE A 61 -14.18 7.65 2.30
C ILE A 61 -13.57 8.75 1.46
N GLU A 62 -14.43 9.57 0.86
CA GLU A 62 -14.03 10.67 0.00
C GLU A 62 -13.14 11.67 0.74
N THR A 63 -12.12 12.17 0.03
CA THR A 63 -11.31 13.30 0.47
C THR A 63 -11.29 14.34 -0.66
N PRO A 64 -10.82 15.58 -0.42
CA PRO A 64 -10.65 16.54 -1.50
C PRO A 64 -9.60 16.14 -2.55
N SER A 65 -8.73 15.16 -2.23
CA SER A 65 -7.78 14.55 -3.17
C SER A 65 -8.36 13.25 -3.71
N TYR A 66 -7.82 12.10 -3.31
CA TYR A 66 -8.29 10.78 -3.69
C TYR A 66 -8.98 10.07 -2.51
N PRO A 67 -9.93 9.15 -2.75
CA PRO A 67 -10.61 8.44 -1.67
C PRO A 67 -9.63 7.65 -0.80
N VAL A 68 -9.85 7.66 0.51
CA VAL A 68 -9.20 6.71 1.42
C VAL A 68 -10.02 5.43 1.43
N VAL A 69 -9.37 4.29 1.22
CA VAL A 69 -9.97 2.97 1.42
C VAL A 69 -9.81 2.57 2.87
N TYR A 70 -10.93 2.47 3.58
CA TYR A 70 -10.97 1.98 4.96
C TYR A 70 -11.39 0.51 4.97
N GLY A 71 -10.56 -0.33 5.58
CA GLY A 71 -10.86 -1.72 5.88
C GLY A 71 -10.97 -1.96 7.38
N GLU A 72 -11.86 -2.84 7.82
CA GLU A 72 -11.88 -3.29 9.20
C GLU A 72 -12.23 -4.76 9.31
N TRP A 73 -11.39 -5.46 10.08
CA TRP A 73 -11.62 -6.78 10.60
C TRP A 73 -11.76 -6.72 12.12
N LYS A 74 -12.97 -6.96 12.61
CA LYS A 74 -13.20 -7.05 14.05
C LYS A 74 -12.73 -8.41 14.58
N GLY A 75 -11.66 -8.41 15.38
CA GLY A 75 -11.14 -9.62 16.02
C GLY A 75 -11.83 -9.92 17.35
N GLY A 76 -11.66 -11.15 17.83
CA GLY A 76 -12.26 -11.64 19.07
C GLY A 76 -11.48 -11.31 20.35
N GLY A 77 -10.24 -10.86 20.24
CA GLY A 77 -9.38 -10.52 21.38
C GLY A 77 -9.30 -9.02 21.70
N PRO A 78 -8.62 -8.65 22.80
CA PRO A 78 -8.49 -7.26 23.21
C PRO A 78 -7.52 -6.49 22.32
N GLY A 79 -7.81 -5.21 22.13
CA GLY A 79 -6.94 -4.25 21.45
C GLY A 79 -7.19 -4.14 19.95
N SER A 80 -6.42 -3.25 19.33
CA SER A 80 -6.60 -2.83 17.96
C SER A 80 -5.31 -2.33 17.31
N LEU A 81 -5.18 -2.59 16.02
CA LEU A 81 -4.05 -2.20 15.19
C LEU A 81 -4.53 -1.47 13.94
N VAL A 82 -3.87 -0.37 13.59
CA VAL A 82 -4.00 0.25 12.26
C VAL A 82 -2.81 -0.17 11.39
N LEU A 83 -3.11 -0.58 10.16
CA LEU A 83 -2.16 -0.77 9.08
C LEU A 83 -2.36 0.40 8.10
N TYR A 84 -1.35 1.25 7.98
CA TYR A 84 -1.35 2.35 7.01
C TYR A 84 -0.59 1.92 5.74
N ASN A 85 -1.16 2.14 4.57
CA ASN A 85 -0.57 1.89 3.25
C ASN A 85 -1.02 2.99 2.27
N HIS A 86 -0.49 2.95 1.05
CA HIS A 86 -1.04 3.72 -0.06
C HIS A 86 -1.16 2.88 -1.34
N TYR A 87 -2.11 3.23 -2.20
CA TYR A 87 -2.37 2.53 -3.46
C TYR A 87 -1.89 3.30 -4.69
N ASP A 88 -1.53 4.58 -4.53
CA ASP A 88 -0.96 5.38 -5.59
C ASP A 88 0.51 5.04 -5.85
N VAL A 89 0.99 5.41 -7.03
CA VAL A 89 2.34 5.08 -7.48
C VAL A 89 2.95 6.24 -8.25
N GLN A 90 4.28 6.36 -8.21
CA GLN A 90 5.01 7.25 -9.12
C GLN A 90 4.73 6.96 -10.61
N PRO A 91 4.88 7.96 -11.50
CA PRO A 91 4.93 7.74 -12.95
C PRO A 91 5.96 6.68 -13.35
N ALA A 92 5.71 6.01 -14.47
CA ALA A 92 6.62 5.00 -15.02
C ALA A 92 7.60 5.58 -16.05
N ASP A 93 7.47 6.84 -16.44
CA ASP A 93 8.33 7.46 -17.44
C ASP A 93 9.79 7.59 -16.97
N PRO A 94 10.78 7.48 -17.88
CA PRO A 94 10.63 7.12 -19.31
C PRO A 94 10.38 5.63 -19.54
N LEU A 95 9.38 5.30 -20.35
CA LEU A 95 8.98 3.91 -20.61
C LEU A 95 10.05 3.08 -21.35
N ASP A 96 10.90 3.72 -22.16
CA ASP A 96 11.96 3.06 -22.93
C ASP A 96 13.12 2.52 -22.08
N LEU A 97 13.22 2.96 -20.82
CA LEU A 97 14.22 2.46 -19.87
C LEU A 97 13.75 1.20 -19.13
N TRP A 98 12.49 0.79 -19.30
CA TRP A 98 11.96 -0.43 -18.71
C TRP A 98 12.30 -1.65 -19.58
N ASN A 99 12.79 -2.71 -18.93
CA ASN A 99 13.02 -4.01 -19.58
C ASN A 99 11.73 -4.85 -19.71
N SER A 100 10.64 -4.44 -19.07
CA SER A 100 9.33 -5.08 -19.06
C SER A 100 8.24 -4.00 -18.89
N PRO A 101 7.00 -4.19 -19.37
CA PRO A 101 5.95 -3.19 -19.19
C PRO A 101 5.73 -2.87 -17.69
N PRO A 102 5.66 -1.59 -17.29
CA PRO A 102 5.66 -1.21 -15.88
C PRO A 102 4.41 -1.68 -15.12
N PHE A 103 3.27 -1.78 -15.79
CA PHE A 103 2.01 -2.24 -15.21
C PHE A 103 1.70 -3.70 -15.59
N GLU A 104 2.73 -4.51 -15.86
CA GLU A 104 2.61 -5.95 -16.06
C GLU A 104 3.64 -6.66 -15.19
N VAL A 105 3.19 -7.40 -14.17
CA VAL A 105 4.10 -8.09 -13.24
C VAL A 105 4.93 -9.11 -13.98
N THR A 106 6.23 -8.86 -14.05
CA THR A 106 7.19 -9.72 -14.74
C THR A 106 8.12 -10.39 -13.74
N ARG A 107 8.39 -11.69 -13.92
CA ARG A 107 9.38 -12.42 -13.10
C ARG A 107 10.76 -12.29 -13.73
N VAL A 108 11.72 -11.71 -13.01
CA VAL A 108 13.12 -11.53 -13.44
C VAL A 108 14.05 -12.01 -12.33
N ASP A 109 14.86 -13.03 -12.60
CA ASP A 109 15.83 -13.60 -11.64
C ASP A 109 15.25 -13.91 -10.25
N GLY A 110 14.04 -14.48 -10.23
CA GLY A 110 13.32 -14.83 -9.00
C GLY A 110 12.67 -13.63 -8.27
N LYS A 111 12.70 -12.43 -8.85
CA LYS A 111 12.05 -11.23 -8.34
C LYS A 111 10.83 -10.87 -9.19
N LEU A 112 9.89 -10.17 -8.58
CA LEU A 112 8.77 -9.54 -9.30
C LEU A 112 9.15 -8.11 -9.65
N VAL A 113 8.91 -7.71 -10.90
CA VAL A 113 9.22 -6.38 -11.43
C VAL A 113 7.94 -5.77 -11.97
N GLY A 114 7.66 -4.53 -11.58
CA GLY A 114 6.47 -3.77 -11.91
C GLY A 114 6.37 -2.52 -11.04
N ARG A 115 5.81 -1.43 -11.57
CA ARG A 115 5.55 -0.18 -10.87
C ARG A 115 4.53 -0.44 -9.76
N GLY A 116 4.86 -0.05 -8.54
CA GLY A 116 3.98 -0.21 -7.39
C GLY A 116 4.22 -1.49 -6.57
N ILE A 117 5.01 -2.45 -7.06
CA ILE A 117 5.21 -3.73 -6.36
C ILE A 117 5.82 -3.52 -4.97
N ALA A 118 6.94 -2.80 -4.91
CA ALA A 118 7.65 -2.57 -3.66
C ALA A 118 7.16 -1.32 -2.91
N ASP A 119 6.31 -0.51 -3.55
CA ASP A 119 5.95 0.84 -3.10
C ASP A 119 4.61 1.23 -3.72
N ASP A 120 3.47 0.82 -3.15
CA ASP A 120 3.31 0.04 -1.91
C ASP A 120 2.28 -1.11 -2.02
N LYS A 121 1.86 -1.42 -3.24
CA LYS A 121 0.83 -2.44 -3.54
C LYS A 121 1.20 -3.83 -3.05
N GLY A 122 2.48 -4.21 -3.09
CA GLY A 122 2.96 -5.48 -2.53
C GLY A 122 2.79 -5.56 -1.02
N HIS A 123 2.91 -4.46 -0.30
CA HIS A 123 2.72 -4.44 1.14
C HIS A 123 1.24 -4.59 1.50
N ILE A 124 0.32 -3.99 0.74
CA ILE A 124 -1.13 -4.24 0.88
C ILE A 124 -1.42 -5.73 0.79
N ILE A 125 -0.98 -6.39 -0.30
CA ILE A 125 -1.26 -7.81 -0.51
C ILE A 125 -0.57 -8.70 0.54
N SER A 126 0.67 -8.40 0.91
CA SER A 126 1.37 -9.20 1.93
C SER A 126 0.70 -9.11 3.31
N ARG A 127 0.11 -7.96 3.65
CA ARG A 127 -0.67 -7.78 4.89
C ARG A 127 -1.95 -8.60 4.85
N LEU A 128 -2.67 -8.58 3.73
CA LEU A 128 -3.88 -9.40 3.56
C LEU A 128 -3.56 -10.90 3.67
N ALA A 129 -2.49 -11.35 3.02
CA ALA A 129 -2.04 -12.74 3.13
C ALA A 129 -1.66 -13.12 4.58
N ALA A 130 -1.04 -12.22 5.33
CA ALA A 130 -0.72 -12.44 6.73
C ALA A 130 -1.98 -12.52 7.63
N LEU A 131 -2.95 -11.63 7.42
CA LEU A 131 -4.23 -11.64 8.16
C LEU A 131 -5.01 -12.93 7.90
N ASP A 132 -5.10 -13.35 6.64
CA ASP A 132 -5.73 -14.62 6.26
C ASP A 132 -5.07 -15.81 6.93
N ALA A 133 -3.73 -15.86 6.92
CA ALA A 133 -2.98 -16.94 7.56
C ALA A 133 -3.21 -16.99 9.07
N VAL A 134 -3.24 -15.83 9.74
CA VAL A 134 -3.54 -15.74 11.17
C VAL A 134 -4.93 -16.26 11.47
N ARG A 135 -5.95 -15.82 10.71
CA ARG A 135 -7.32 -16.31 10.88
C ARG A 135 -7.44 -17.80 10.59
N GLU A 136 -6.82 -18.30 9.54
CA GLU A 136 -6.88 -19.72 9.17
C GLU A 136 -6.32 -20.61 10.29
N VAL A 137 -5.21 -20.19 10.92
CA VAL A 137 -4.52 -20.97 11.95
C VAL A 137 -5.16 -20.79 13.34
N LEU A 138 -5.60 -19.58 13.69
CA LEU A 138 -6.12 -19.26 15.02
C LEU A 138 -7.66 -19.27 15.10
N GLY A 139 -8.36 -19.38 13.97
CA GLY A 139 -9.81 -19.29 13.85
C GLY A 139 -10.35 -17.86 13.76
N ASP A 140 -9.69 -16.90 14.42
CA ASP A 140 -10.02 -15.48 14.40
C ASP A 140 -8.78 -14.61 14.65
N LEU A 141 -8.86 -13.31 14.38
CA LEU A 141 -7.80 -12.37 14.70
C LEU A 141 -7.74 -12.09 16.21
N PRO A 142 -6.53 -12.05 16.81
CA PRO A 142 -6.37 -11.82 18.25
C PRO A 142 -6.64 -10.37 18.68
N CYS A 143 -6.87 -9.47 17.74
CA CYS A 143 -7.24 -8.06 17.95
C CYS A 143 -7.98 -7.53 16.73
N THR A 144 -8.64 -6.38 16.85
CA THR A 144 -9.23 -5.68 15.70
C THR A 144 -8.13 -5.12 14.80
N VAL A 145 -8.21 -5.36 13.51
CA VAL A 145 -7.28 -4.79 12.52
C VAL A 145 -8.04 -3.84 11.61
N LYS A 146 -7.52 -2.62 11.50
CA LYS A 146 -8.03 -1.54 10.65
C LYS A 146 -7.01 -1.25 9.57
N LEU A 147 -7.44 -1.08 8.33
CA LEU A 147 -6.59 -0.67 7.22
C LEU A 147 -7.00 0.73 6.81
N MET A 148 -6.02 1.63 6.71
CA MET A 148 -6.16 2.95 6.13
C MET A 148 -5.25 3.00 4.91
N ILE A 149 -5.83 2.97 3.71
CA ILE A 149 -5.09 2.94 2.46
C ILE A 149 -5.42 4.19 1.68
N GLU A 150 -4.47 5.12 1.55
CA GLU A 150 -4.67 6.38 0.84
C GLU A 150 -4.21 6.33 -0.63
N GLY A 151 -4.54 7.35 -1.41
CA GLY A 151 -4.16 7.45 -2.82
C GLY A 151 -3.30 8.66 -3.16
N GLY A 152 -2.68 9.33 -2.19
CA GLY A 152 -1.95 10.57 -2.43
C GLY A 152 -0.55 10.62 -1.83
N GLU A 153 0.01 9.50 -1.36
CA GLU A 153 1.30 9.48 -0.66
C GLU A 153 2.42 10.05 -1.56
N GLU A 154 2.41 9.67 -2.84
CA GLU A 154 3.45 10.01 -3.82
C GLU A 154 3.39 11.50 -4.23
N ILE A 155 2.33 12.20 -3.81
CA ILE A 155 2.15 13.66 -3.91
C ILE A 155 2.09 14.33 -2.53
N SER A 156 2.69 13.70 -1.52
CA SER A 156 2.82 14.17 -0.13
C SER A 156 1.52 14.18 0.69
N SER A 157 0.64 13.20 0.47
CA SER A 157 -0.56 12.93 1.27
C SER A 157 -1.45 14.17 1.53
N PRO A 158 -1.83 14.94 0.48
CA PRO A 158 -2.65 16.13 0.67
C PRO A 158 -3.99 15.75 1.32
N HIS A 159 -4.42 16.55 2.31
CA HIS A 159 -5.66 16.37 3.08
C HIS A 159 -5.70 15.20 4.07
N ILE A 160 -4.66 14.37 4.12
CA ILE A 160 -4.61 13.23 5.06
C ILE A 160 -4.43 13.66 6.52
N PRO A 161 -3.64 14.70 6.85
CA PRO A 161 -3.62 15.22 8.23
C PRO A 161 -5.00 15.64 8.73
N GLU A 162 -5.81 16.30 7.90
CA GLU A 162 -7.19 16.69 8.21
C GLU A 162 -8.09 15.46 8.33
N PHE A 163 -8.01 14.53 7.38
CA PHE A 163 -8.75 13.27 7.40
C PHE A 163 -8.54 12.49 8.70
N VAL A 164 -7.28 12.35 9.14
CA VAL A 164 -6.95 11.67 10.41
C VAL A 164 -7.55 12.41 11.60
N GLN A 165 -7.61 13.74 11.57
CA GLN A 165 -8.22 14.53 12.65
C GLN A 165 -9.74 14.36 12.70
N GLU A 166 -10.41 14.33 11.55
CA GLU A 166 -11.86 14.16 11.45
C GLU A 166 -12.32 12.74 11.78
N HIS A 167 -11.48 11.74 11.45
CA HIS A 167 -11.77 10.32 11.64
C HIS A 167 -11.01 9.71 12.82
N ARG A 168 -10.62 10.50 13.83
CA ARG A 168 -9.89 10.03 15.02
C ARG A 168 -10.54 8.82 15.69
N ASP A 169 -11.86 8.84 15.88
CA ASP A 169 -12.57 7.74 16.53
C ASP A 169 -12.56 6.47 15.69
N LEU A 170 -12.66 6.62 14.37
CA LEU A 170 -12.57 5.51 13.42
C LEU A 170 -11.18 4.88 13.44
N LEU A 171 -10.13 5.71 13.44
CA LEU A 171 -8.73 5.29 13.33
C LEU A 171 -8.06 5.02 14.68
N ALA A 172 -8.75 5.26 15.81
CA ALA A 172 -8.21 5.00 17.13
C ALA A 172 -7.76 3.54 17.26
N ALA A 173 -6.50 3.33 17.65
CA ALA A 173 -5.92 2.00 17.84
C ALA A 173 -4.78 2.04 18.86
N ASP A 174 -4.40 0.87 19.40
CA ASP A 174 -3.31 0.74 20.37
C ASP A 174 -1.93 0.85 19.70
N ALA A 175 -1.85 0.53 18.42
CA ALA A 175 -0.62 0.65 17.62
C ALA A 175 -0.93 0.93 16.14
N CYS A 176 0.09 1.42 15.43
CA CYS A 176 0.08 1.60 13.98
C CYS A 176 1.34 0.94 13.37
N ILE A 177 1.17 0.20 12.28
CA ILE A 177 2.26 -0.26 11.42
C ILE A 177 2.21 0.55 10.12
N TRP A 178 3.28 1.29 9.85
CA TRP A 178 3.45 2.13 8.67
C TRP A 178 3.84 1.31 7.43
N GLU A 179 3.56 1.82 6.23
CA GLU A 179 3.43 1.13 4.93
C GLU A 179 4.53 0.12 4.56
N THR A 180 5.78 0.38 4.93
CA THR A 180 6.92 -0.42 4.47
C THR A 180 7.53 -1.32 5.56
N GLY A 181 8.06 -2.46 5.12
CA GLY A 181 8.88 -3.36 5.93
C GLY A 181 9.91 -4.07 5.05
N GLY A 182 11.06 -4.42 5.60
CA GLY A 182 12.13 -5.00 4.79
C GLY A 182 13.12 -5.83 5.57
N VAL A 183 14.06 -6.42 4.83
CA VAL A 183 15.21 -7.12 5.37
C VAL A 183 16.49 -6.44 4.91
N ASP A 184 17.54 -6.54 5.71
CA ASP A 184 18.87 -6.12 5.29
C ASP A 184 19.50 -7.12 4.30
N PHE A 185 20.71 -6.82 3.83
CA PHE A 185 21.47 -7.66 2.88
C PHE A 185 21.78 -9.08 3.41
N SER A 186 21.63 -9.31 4.71
CA SER A 186 21.79 -10.63 5.34
C SER A 186 20.45 -11.35 5.59
N GLY A 187 19.34 -10.76 5.15
CA GLY A 187 18.00 -11.30 5.34
C GLY A 187 17.42 -11.06 6.73
N ARG A 188 18.02 -10.17 7.55
CA ARG A 188 17.48 -9.85 8.89
C ARG A 188 16.37 -8.80 8.76
N PRO A 189 15.19 -9.01 9.37
CA PRO A 189 14.14 -7.99 9.41
C PRO A 189 14.63 -6.68 10.02
N VAL A 190 14.25 -5.56 9.40
CA VAL A 190 14.56 -4.22 9.87
C VAL A 190 13.31 -3.59 10.45
N ILE A 191 13.45 -2.97 11.63
CA ILE A 191 12.40 -2.17 12.25
C ILE A 191 12.85 -0.71 12.21
N THR A 192 12.12 0.11 11.46
CA THR A 192 12.35 1.55 11.35
C THR A 192 11.54 2.27 12.42
N LEU A 193 12.19 3.07 13.26
CA LEU A 193 11.57 3.82 14.36
C LEU A 193 11.48 5.33 14.11
N GLY A 194 11.88 5.78 12.91
CA GLY A 194 11.81 7.18 12.52
C GLY A 194 12.22 7.42 11.08
N MET A 195 11.63 8.44 10.47
CA MET A 195 11.91 8.88 9.11
C MET A 195 12.29 10.37 9.12
N ARG A 196 13.04 10.80 8.10
CA ARG A 196 13.34 12.23 7.90
C ARG A 196 12.12 12.91 7.29
N GLY A 197 11.90 14.18 7.65
CA GLY A 197 10.99 15.04 6.89
C GLY A 197 11.58 15.42 5.53
N ILE A 198 10.71 15.88 4.64
CA ILE A 198 11.08 16.39 3.30
C ILE A 198 10.62 17.85 3.16
N CYS A 199 11.42 18.67 2.49
CA CYS A 199 11.06 20.03 2.11
C CYS A 199 11.39 20.19 0.62
N TYR A 200 10.35 20.40 -0.19
CA TYR A 200 10.49 20.59 -1.63
C TYR A 200 10.46 22.09 -1.96
N LEU A 201 11.36 22.54 -2.85
CA LEU A 201 11.49 23.93 -3.26
C LEU A 201 11.49 24.01 -4.78
N GLN A 202 10.58 24.81 -5.35
CA GLN A 202 10.57 25.18 -6.76
C GLN A 202 11.07 26.63 -6.91
N TYR A 203 11.99 26.86 -7.84
CA TYR A 203 12.52 28.20 -8.15
C TYR A 203 12.32 28.50 -9.64
N ASP A 204 11.37 29.39 -9.92
CA ASP A 204 11.03 29.82 -11.27
C ASP A 204 11.75 31.09 -11.68
N VAL A 205 12.45 31.06 -12.82
CA VAL A 205 13.06 32.24 -13.44
C VAL A 205 12.33 32.57 -14.73
N ARG A 206 11.62 33.70 -14.74
CA ARG A 206 10.97 34.22 -15.95
C ARG A 206 11.75 35.41 -16.50
N THR A 207 12.34 35.25 -17.67
CA THR A 207 13.13 36.32 -18.33
C THR A 207 12.30 37.11 -19.35
N MET A 208 11.53 36.42 -20.18
CA MET A 208 10.74 37.02 -21.25
C MET A 208 9.27 36.59 -21.17
N SER A 209 8.40 37.33 -21.85
CA SER A 209 6.97 36.99 -21.94
C SER A 209 6.68 35.86 -22.94
N ARG A 210 7.66 35.50 -23.78
CA ARG A 210 7.58 34.47 -24.83
C ARG A 210 8.98 33.89 -25.05
N ASP A 211 9.04 32.66 -25.54
CA ASP A 211 10.29 32.06 -25.99
C ASP A 211 10.88 32.90 -27.13
N ALA A 212 12.17 33.22 -27.03
CA ALA A 212 12.89 33.94 -28.06
C ALA A 212 13.61 32.96 -28.97
N HIS A 213 13.68 33.29 -30.25
CA HIS A 213 14.65 32.67 -31.14
C HIS A 213 16.06 32.91 -30.57
N SER A 214 16.90 31.88 -30.59
CA SER A 214 18.21 31.90 -29.90
C SER A 214 19.31 32.66 -30.66
N GLY A 215 19.06 32.98 -31.93
CA GLY A 215 19.95 33.76 -32.82
C GLY A 215 19.50 35.20 -33.04
#